data_AF-A0A2N7WIB8-F1
#
_entry.id   AF-A0A2N7WIB8-F1
#
_cell.length_a   1.000
_cell.length_b   1.000
_cell.length_c   1.000
_cell.angle_alpha   90.00
_cell.angle_beta   90.00
_cell.angle_gamma   90.00
#
_symmetry.space_group_name_H-M   'P 1'
#
loop_
_entity.id
_entity.type
_entity.pdbx_description
1 polymer ?
#
loop_
_entity_poly.entity_id
_entity_poly.type
_entity_poly.pdbx_seq_one_letter_code
_entity_poly.pdbx_strand_id
1 'polypeptide(L)'
;MNRRQLLQWSASLGAALALVAGSALAQSKPIKIGVTAGPHAEIMEEVKKVAEKDGLKLQIVEFNDYIQPNAALAAGDLDANSYQHQPYLDDQIATRGYKFVSVGQTITFPMGIYSKKIKSLKELKEG
;
A
#
# COMPACT_ATOMS: atom_id res chain seq x y z
N MET A 1 45.92 -38.10 -9.74
CA MET A 1 44.84 -37.13 -9.49
C MET A 1 45.30 -36.16 -8.42
N ASN A 2 45.60 -34.92 -8.81
CA ASN A 2 46.26 -33.95 -7.93
C ASN A 2 45.27 -33.42 -6.90
N ARG A 3 45.57 -33.59 -5.60
CA ARG A 3 44.75 -33.09 -4.46
C ARG A 3 44.38 -31.60 -4.59
N ARG A 4 45.21 -30.82 -5.28
CA ARG A 4 44.95 -29.40 -5.62
C ARG A 4 43.76 -29.20 -6.56
N GLN A 5 43.54 -30.08 -7.52
CA GLN A 5 42.37 -30.01 -8.42
C GLN A 5 41.09 -30.37 -7.66
N LEU A 6 41.12 -31.36 -6.77
CA LEU A 6 39.96 -31.73 -5.93
C LEU A 6 39.54 -30.59 -4.98
N LEU A 7 40.50 -29.83 -4.44
CA LEU A 7 40.23 -28.66 -3.58
C LEU A 7 39.68 -27.45 -4.35
N GLN A 8 40.09 -27.27 -5.61
CA GLN A 8 39.59 -26.19 -6.45
C GLN A 8 38.14 -26.43 -6.91
N TRP A 9 37.76 -27.69 -7.13
CA TRP A 9 36.40 -28.06 -7.55
C TRP A 9 35.40 -28.03 -6.39
N SER A 10 35.81 -28.35 -5.16
CA SER A 10 34.94 -28.23 -3.99
C SER A 10 34.67 -26.77 -3.59
N ALA A 11 35.65 -25.88 -3.78
CA ALA A 11 35.48 -24.45 -3.52
C ALA A 11 34.52 -23.77 -4.51
N SER A 12 34.55 -24.14 -5.79
CA SER A 12 33.65 -23.59 -6.82
C SER A 12 32.22 -24.14 -6.72
N LEU A 13 32.03 -25.39 -6.28
CA LEU A 13 30.69 -25.93 -6.01
C LEU A 13 30.03 -25.27 -4.78
N GLY A 14 30.82 -24.98 -3.74
CA GLY A 14 30.34 -24.27 -2.55
C GLY A 14 29.92 -22.82 -2.82
N ALA A 15 30.66 -22.10 -3.66
CA ALA A 15 30.31 -20.74 -4.06
C ALA A 15 29.05 -20.68 -4.96
N ALA A 16 28.86 -21.68 -5.83
CA ALA A 16 27.67 -21.78 -6.67
C ALA A 16 26.39 -22.10 -5.85
N LEU A 17 26.48 -22.98 -4.85
CA LEU A 17 25.35 -23.26 -3.95
C LEU A 17 24.98 -22.06 -3.06
N ALA A 18 25.96 -21.27 -2.62
CA ALA A 18 25.70 -20.07 -1.82
C ALA A 18 24.98 -18.96 -2.62
N LEU A 19 25.30 -18.79 -3.90
CA LEU A 19 24.59 -17.83 -4.78
C LEU A 19 23.15 -18.26 -5.07
N VAL A 20 22.91 -19.56 -5.28
CA VAL A 20 21.57 -20.09 -5.53
C VAL A 20 20.70 -20.06 -4.26
N ALA A 21 21.28 -20.35 -3.09
CA ALA A 21 20.57 -20.27 -1.81
C ALA A 21 20.25 -18.84 -1.36
N GLY A 22 21.14 -17.87 -1.63
CA GLY A 22 20.90 -16.45 -1.35
C GLY A 22 19.77 -15.84 -2.18
N SER A 23 19.53 -16.39 -3.38
CA SER A 23 18.45 -15.96 -4.28
C SER A 23 17.06 -16.48 -3.85
N ALA A 24 17.02 -17.61 -3.13
CA ALA A 24 15.77 -18.22 -2.66
C ALA A 24 15.24 -17.64 -1.34
N LEU A 25 16.08 -16.89 -0.60
CA LEU A 25 15.73 -16.31 0.72
C LEU A 25 15.39 -14.83 0.68
N ALA A 26 15.48 -14.18 -0.48
CA ALA A 26 14.96 -12.82 -0.67
C ALA A 26 13.44 -12.86 -0.81
N GLN A 27 12.75 -13.29 0.25
CA GLN A 27 11.30 -13.10 0.35
C GLN A 27 11.05 -11.58 0.29
N SER A 28 10.44 -11.13 -0.80
CA SER A 28 10.07 -9.72 -0.98
C SER A 28 9.32 -9.24 0.25
N LYS A 29 9.81 -8.14 0.86
CA LYS A 29 9.10 -7.49 1.95
C LYS A 29 7.70 -7.12 1.44
N PRO A 30 6.65 -7.32 2.25
CA PRO A 30 5.31 -6.92 1.83
C PRO A 30 5.25 -5.41 1.63
N ILE A 31 4.52 -4.98 0.61
CA ILE A 31 4.23 -3.57 0.34
C ILE A 31 3.14 -3.14 1.32
N LYS A 32 3.44 -2.17 2.16
CA LYS A 32 2.53 -1.64 3.18
C LYS A 32 1.64 -0.56 2.61
N ILE A 33 0.33 -0.80 2.61
CA ILE A 33 -0.66 0.13 2.09
C ILE A 33 -1.57 0.62 3.23
N GLY A 34 -1.57 1.92 3.47
CA GLY A 34 -2.50 2.55 4.40
C GLY A 34 -3.87 2.80 3.78
N VAL A 35 -4.94 2.39 4.44
CA VAL A 35 -6.33 2.57 4.00
C VAL A 35 -7.20 3.03 5.16
N THR A 36 -8.32 3.68 4.87
CA THR A 36 -9.31 3.94 5.93
C THR A 36 -10.23 2.74 6.09
N ALA A 37 -10.78 2.59 7.30
CA ALA A 37 -11.81 1.61 7.59
C ALA A 37 -13.02 1.70 6.62
N GLY A 38 -13.69 0.57 6.42
CA GLY A 38 -14.84 0.43 5.55
C GLY A 38 -14.45 0.19 4.08
N PRO A 39 -15.06 0.89 3.10
CA PRO A 39 -14.94 0.52 1.68
C PRO A 39 -13.50 0.46 1.14
N HIS A 40 -12.61 1.33 1.59
CA HIS A 40 -11.21 1.31 1.14
C HIS A 40 -10.48 0.04 1.60
N ALA A 41 -10.68 -0.39 2.84
CA ALA A 41 -10.10 -1.62 3.37
C ALA A 41 -10.69 -2.86 2.69
N GLU A 42 -12.02 -2.92 2.53
CA GLU A 42 -12.71 -4.02 1.86
C GLU A 42 -12.22 -4.21 0.41
N ILE A 43 -12.07 -3.13 -0.34
CA ILE A 43 -11.55 -3.19 -1.71
C ILE A 43 -10.07 -3.60 -1.72
N MET A 44 -9.26 -3.08 -0.79
CA MET A 44 -7.83 -3.41 -0.73
C MET A 44 -7.60 -4.89 -0.37
N GLU A 45 -8.47 -5.52 0.41
CA GLU A 45 -8.42 -6.97 0.66
C GLU A 45 -8.63 -7.79 -0.62
N GLU A 46 -9.52 -7.36 -1.53
CA GLU A 46 -9.64 -8.00 -2.84
C GLU A 46 -8.42 -7.72 -3.73
N VAL A 47 -7.88 -6.51 -3.70
CA VAL A 47 -6.63 -6.16 -4.40
C VAL A 47 -5.48 -7.04 -3.93
N LYS A 48 -5.36 -7.30 -2.62
CA LYS A 48 -4.35 -8.20 -2.06
C LYS A 48 -4.44 -9.61 -2.64
N LYS A 49 -5.65 -10.17 -2.76
CA LYS A 49 -5.84 -11.51 -3.38
C LYS A 49 -5.42 -11.54 -4.85
N VAL A 50 -5.63 -10.45 -5.59
CA VAL A 50 -5.19 -10.33 -6.99
C VAL A 50 -3.67 -10.18 -7.05
N ALA A 51 -3.10 -9.28 -6.25
CA ALA A 51 -1.67 -9.01 -6.17
C ALA A 51 -0.85 -10.27 -5.80
N GLU A 52 -1.37 -11.11 -4.90
CA GLU A 52 -0.73 -12.38 -4.53
C GLU A 52 -0.55 -13.34 -5.71
N LYS A 53 -1.47 -13.32 -6.69
CA LYS A 53 -1.35 -14.14 -7.92
C LYS A 53 -0.20 -13.67 -8.81
N ASP A 54 0.15 -12.41 -8.72
CA ASP A 54 1.27 -11.78 -9.43
C ASP A 54 2.57 -11.77 -8.60
N GLY A 55 2.59 -12.48 -7.45
CA GLY A 55 3.75 -12.58 -6.57
C GLY A 55 4.01 -11.34 -5.70
N LEU A 56 3.06 -10.41 -5.64
CA LEU A 56 3.11 -9.21 -4.80
C LEU A 56 2.44 -9.48 -3.45
N LYS A 57 3.20 -9.36 -2.37
CA LYS A 57 2.67 -9.46 -1.00
C LYS A 57 2.25 -8.08 -0.53
N LEU A 58 1.00 -7.90 -0.15
CA LEU A 58 0.52 -6.65 0.45
C LEU A 58 0.28 -6.81 1.95
N GLN A 59 0.65 -5.79 2.72
CA GLN A 59 0.25 -5.61 4.11
C GLN A 59 -0.67 -4.40 4.21
N ILE A 60 -1.93 -4.63 4.56
CA ILE A 60 -2.93 -3.57 4.69
C ILE A 60 -2.85 -3.03 6.12
N VAL A 61 -2.76 -1.71 6.24
CA VAL A 61 -2.74 -0.98 7.52
C VAL A 61 -3.98 -0.10 7.56
N GLU A 62 -4.91 -0.42 8.45
CA GLU A 62 -6.19 0.26 8.56
C GLU A 62 -6.11 1.45 9.53
N PHE A 63 -6.71 2.57 9.13
CA PHE A 63 -6.81 3.79 9.91
C PHE A 63 -8.28 4.21 10.07
N ASN A 64 -8.60 4.85 11.19
CA ASN A 64 -9.95 5.34 11.51
C ASN A 64 -10.13 6.84 11.25
N ASP A 65 -9.13 7.50 10.66
CA ASP A 65 -9.13 8.94 10.37
C ASP A 65 -8.38 9.27 9.07
N TYR A 66 -8.42 10.55 8.67
CA TYR A 66 -7.85 11.04 7.40
C TYR A 66 -6.50 11.75 7.55
N ILE A 67 -5.97 11.87 8.76
CA ILE A 67 -4.71 12.58 9.04
C ILE A 67 -3.55 11.58 9.12
N GLN A 68 -3.73 10.50 9.87
CA GLN A 68 -2.70 9.51 10.15
C GLN A 68 -2.15 8.80 8.90
N PRO A 69 -2.93 8.46 7.87
CA PRO A 69 -2.39 7.77 6.69
C PRO A 69 -1.28 8.56 5.97
N ASN A 70 -1.40 9.89 5.89
CA ASN A 70 -0.36 10.74 5.28
C ASN A 70 0.84 10.92 6.22
N ALA A 71 0.62 11.05 7.53
CA ALA A 71 1.71 11.14 8.50
C ALA A 71 2.57 9.85 8.52
N ALA A 72 1.92 8.68 8.50
CA ALA A 72 2.59 7.38 8.46
C ALA A 72 3.37 7.18 7.15
N LEU A 73 2.82 7.63 6.00
CA LEU A 73 3.55 7.62 4.72
C LEU A 73 4.78 8.54 4.77
N ALA A 74 4.67 9.74 5.34
CA ALA A 74 5.80 10.66 5.48
C ALA A 74 6.89 10.12 6.41
N ALA A 75 6.51 9.37 7.44
CA ALA A 75 7.42 8.73 8.38
C ALA A 75 8.13 7.49 7.79
N GLY A 76 7.67 6.99 6.64
CA GLY A 76 8.19 5.76 6.02
C GLY A 76 7.62 4.47 6.60
N ASP A 77 6.55 4.55 7.39
CA ASP A 77 5.86 3.38 7.95
C ASP A 77 4.99 2.67 6.91
N LEU A 78 4.63 3.37 5.83
CA LEU A 78 3.87 2.90 4.68
C LEU A 78 4.65 3.10 3.39
N ASP A 79 4.41 2.25 2.39
CA ASP A 79 4.93 2.42 1.03
C ASP A 79 3.97 3.26 0.16
N ALA A 80 2.67 3.17 0.43
CA ALA A 80 1.63 4.00 -0.17
C ALA A 80 0.38 4.08 0.72
N ASN A 81 -0.54 4.99 0.39
CA ASN A 81 -1.88 4.99 0.96
C ASN A 81 -2.95 5.12 -0.14
N SER A 82 -4.16 4.63 0.15
CA SER A 82 -5.31 4.65 -0.77
C SER A 82 -6.58 5.00 0.01
N TYR A 83 -6.85 6.29 0.17
CA TYR A 83 -8.03 6.79 0.91
C TYR A 83 -8.51 8.19 0.51
N GLN A 84 -7.70 8.94 -0.24
CA GLN A 84 -7.89 10.38 -0.47
C GLN A 84 -8.09 10.69 -1.95
N HIS A 85 -8.73 11.84 -2.22
CA HIS A 85 -8.88 12.39 -3.57
C HIS A 85 -7.85 13.51 -3.84
N GLN A 86 -7.65 13.84 -5.11
CA GLN A 86 -6.62 14.81 -5.53
C GLN A 86 -6.69 16.18 -4.81
N PRO A 87 -7.87 16.82 -4.64
CA PRO A 87 -7.94 18.11 -3.94
C PRO A 87 -7.45 18.06 -2.49
N TYR A 88 -7.64 16.92 -1.80
CA TYR A 88 -7.18 16.76 -0.41
C TYR A 88 -5.67 16.57 -0.39
N LEU A 89 -5.13 15.77 -1.31
CA LEU A 89 -3.69 15.60 -1.47
C LEU A 89 -2.99 16.93 -1.77
N ASP A 90 -3.55 17.75 -2.67
CA ASP A 90 -2.98 19.06 -3.03
C ASP A 90 -2.94 20.00 -1.81
N ASP A 91 -4.01 20.04 -1.03
CA ASP A 91 -4.05 20.80 0.23
C ASP A 91 -3.02 20.29 1.25
N GLN A 92 -2.90 18.97 1.42
CA GLN A 92 -1.92 18.38 2.34
C GLN A 92 -0.48 18.68 1.89
N ILE A 93 -0.19 18.67 0.59
CA ILE A 93 1.12 19.08 0.07
C ILE A 93 1.37 20.56 0.37
N ALA A 94 0.40 21.44 0.10
CA ALA A 94 0.52 22.87 0.32
C ALA A 94 0.70 23.25 1.80
N THR A 95 -0.02 22.57 2.70
CA THR A 95 -0.06 22.91 4.13
C THR A 95 0.98 22.17 4.98
N ARG A 96 1.36 20.94 4.60
CA ARG A 96 2.30 20.09 5.36
C ARG A 96 3.65 19.91 4.67
N GLY A 97 3.79 20.30 3.41
CA GLY A 97 5.03 20.17 2.65
C GLY A 97 5.39 18.73 2.28
N TYR A 98 4.39 17.84 2.21
CA TYR A 98 4.62 16.46 1.80
C TYR A 98 5.13 16.39 0.36
N LYS A 99 6.01 15.43 0.08
CA LYS A 99 6.56 15.16 -1.26
C LYS A 99 5.86 13.97 -1.92
N PHE A 100 4.55 13.92 -1.76
CA PHE A 100 3.72 12.82 -2.27
C PHE A 100 3.32 13.08 -3.71
N VAL A 101 3.01 12.00 -4.41
CA VAL A 101 2.48 12.03 -5.76
C VAL A 101 1.31 11.07 -5.88
N SER A 102 0.34 11.40 -6.72
CA SER A 102 -0.71 10.46 -7.11
C SER A 102 -0.15 9.48 -8.15
N VAL A 103 -0.27 8.18 -7.89
CA VAL A 103 0.20 7.12 -8.80
C VAL A 103 -0.92 6.54 -9.67
N GLY A 104 -2.19 6.87 -9.35
CA GLY A 104 -3.35 6.37 -10.09
C GLY A 104 -4.67 6.69 -9.39
N GLN A 105 -5.72 6.77 -10.19
CA GLN A 105 -7.10 6.86 -9.70
C GLN A 105 -7.67 5.45 -9.52
N THR A 106 -8.39 5.22 -8.44
CA THR A 106 -8.88 3.89 -8.08
C THR A 106 -10.41 3.82 -8.09
N ILE A 107 -11.04 4.59 -7.21
CA ILE A 107 -12.48 4.50 -6.92
C ILE A 107 -13.05 5.91 -6.79
N THR A 108 -14.30 6.11 -7.18
CA THR A 108 -15.05 7.34 -6.91
C THR A 108 -16.19 7.05 -5.95
N PHE A 109 -16.29 7.83 -4.88
CA PHE A 109 -17.40 7.80 -3.93
C PHE A 109 -18.29 9.03 -4.13
N PRO A 110 -19.50 8.89 -4.69
CA PRO A 110 -20.41 10.02 -4.85
C PRO A 110 -20.81 10.59 -3.50
N MET A 111 -20.77 11.92 -3.36
CA MET A 111 -21.25 12.59 -2.16
C MET A 111 -22.78 12.50 -2.08
N GLY A 112 -23.28 12.13 -0.90
CA GLY A 112 -24.72 12.03 -0.62
C GLY A 112 -25.14 12.98 0.49
N ILE A 113 -26.37 13.50 0.39
CA ILE A 113 -27.02 14.25 1.46
C ILE A 113 -27.98 13.31 2.18
N TYR A 114 -27.88 13.24 3.50
CA TYR A 114 -28.70 12.36 4.33
C TYR A 114 -29.45 13.16 5.38
N SER A 115 -30.68 12.77 5.68
CA SER A 115 -31.47 13.37 6.76
C SER A 115 -32.20 12.29 7.57
N LYS A 116 -32.24 12.49 8.89
CA LYS A 116 -33.06 11.69 9.81
C LYS A 116 -34.51 12.19 9.89
N LYS A 117 -34.82 13.39 9.37
CA LYS A 117 -36.09 14.09 9.60
C LYS A 117 -36.94 14.28 8.35
N ILE A 118 -36.31 14.62 7.23
CA ILE A 118 -37.00 14.92 5.98
C ILE A 118 -36.66 13.87 4.93
N LYS A 119 -37.63 13.54 4.08
CA LYS A 119 -37.47 12.48 3.06
C LYS A 119 -37.04 13.03 1.71
N SER A 120 -37.15 14.34 1.51
CA SER A 120 -36.77 15.01 0.27
C SER A 120 -36.19 16.38 0.54
N LEU A 121 -35.34 16.87 -0.38
CA LEU A 121 -34.79 18.23 -0.30
C LEU A 121 -35.88 19.32 -0.32
N LYS A 122 -37.08 19.02 -0.87
CA LYS A 122 -38.21 19.96 -0.91
C LYS A 122 -38.81 20.26 0.46
N GLU A 123 -38.60 19.39 1.43
CA GLU A 123 -39.06 19.56 2.81
C GLU A 123 -38.09 20.39 3.67
N LEU A 124 -36.95 20.81 3.09
CA LEU A 124 -35.99 21.66 3.78
C LEU A 124 -36.58 23.07 3.95
N LYS A 125 -36.73 23.50 5.21
CA LYS A 125 -37.19 24.85 5.54
C LYS A 125 -36.07 25.86 5.32
N GLU A 126 -36.42 27.11 4.99
CA GLU A 126 -35.46 28.22 5.02
C GLU A 126 -34.88 28.38 6.44
N GLY A 127 -33.59 28.67 6.49
CA GLY A 127 -32.79 28.77 7.71
C GLY A 127 -32.81 30.16 8.33
#